data_AF-A0A0U3SVF8-F1
#
_entry.id   AF-A0A0U3SVF8-F1
#
_cell.length_a   1.000
_cell.length_b   1.000
_cell.length_c   1.000
_cell.angle_alpha   90.00
_cell.angle_beta   90.00
_cell.angle_gamma   90.00
#
_symmetry.space_group_name_H-M   'P 1'
#
loop_
_entity.id
_entity.type
_entity.pdbx_description
1 polymer ?
#
loop_
_entity_poly.entity_id
_entity_poly.type
_entity_poly.pdbx_seq_one_letter_code
_entity_poly.pdbx_strand_id
1 'polypeptide(L)'
;DAAYGSDLNVKGFKVLRHVRVIQGDGITHESIGRILETVAQHGYSADNVAFGQGGALLQIVNRDNLGFAMKCSAAQVAGQWRDVFKDPLTDPDKRSKAGRLTLLRKGDTFATLRIDDPAYPEHLQGGWSDALRSVFEDGQLLVDDTFAQVRERAR
;
A
#
# COMPACT_ATOMS: atom_id res chain seq x y z
N ASP A 1 -23.99 27.24 7.12
CA ASP A 1 -25.44 26.98 7.17
C ASP A 1 -26.24 28.28 7.20
N ALA A 2 -26.15 29.11 8.24
CA ALA A 2 -26.96 30.34 8.37
C ALA A 2 -26.94 31.27 7.13
N ALA A 3 -25.78 31.46 6.48
CA ALA A 3 -25.66 32.37 5.33
C ALA A 3 -26.03 31.75 3.96
N TYR A 4 -25.85 30.43 3.79
CA TYR A 4 -25.94 29.76 2.48
C TYR A 4 -27.05 28.70 2.41
N GLY A 5 -27.58 28.27 3.56
CA GLY A 5 -28.49 27.13 3.68
C GLY A 5 -27.82 25.78 3.44
N SER A 6 -28.61 24.72 3.62
CA SER A 6 -28.25 23.33 3.34
C SER A 6 -29.47 22.51 2.92
N ASP A 7 -29.22 21.42 2.20
CA ASP A 7 -30.20 20.38 1.88
C ASP A 7 -29.84 19.08 2.59
N LEU A 8 -30.82 18.24 2.91
CA LEU A 8 -30.55 16.91 3.44
C LEU A 8 -30.30 15.93 2.30
N ASN A 9 -29.21 15.16 2.38
CA ASN A 9 -28.99 14.04 1.46
C ASN A 9 -29.86 12.83 1.86
N VAL A 10 -29.83 11.77 1.05
CA VAL A 10 -30.62 10.53 1.28
C VAL A 10 -30.27 9.80 2.59
N LYS A 11 -29.15 10.16 3.22
CA LYS A 11 -28.71 9.62 4.52
C LYS A 11 -29.10 10.52 5.70
N GLY A 12 -29.81 11.63 5.46
CA GLY A 12 -30.25 12.58 6.48
C GLY A 12 -29.19 13.57 6.94
N PHE A 13 -28.07 13.71 6.22
CA PHE A 13 -27.01 14.66 6.55
C PHE A 13 -27.12 15.94 5.72
N LYS A 14 -26.84 17.09 6.35
CA LYS A 14 -26.83 18.40 5.72
C LYS A 14 -25.68 18.54 4.72
N VAL A 15 -25.99 18.99 3.51
CA VAL A 15 -25.05 19.38 2.46
C VAL A 15 -25.23 20.87 2.21
N LEU A 16 -24.18 21.66 2.37
CA LEU A 16 -24.20 23.11 2.17
C LEU A 16 -24.54 23.43 0.71
N ARG A 17 -25.29 24.50 0.47
CA ARG A 17 -25.54 24.98 -0.90
C ARG A 17 -24.38 25.85 -1.37
N HIS A 18 -23.96 25.70 -2.63
CA HIS A 18 -22.97 26.50 -3.34
C HIS A 18 -21.53 26.55 -2.78
N VAL A 19 -21.31 26.21 -1.52
CA VAL A 19 -20.00 26.32 -0.84
C VAL A 19 -19.57 25.01 -0.19
N ARG A 20 -18.27 24.84 -0.04
CA ARG A 20 -17.61 23.72 0.66
C ARG A 20 -16.49 24.24 1.54
N VAL A 21 -16.01 23.41 2.45
CA VAL A 21 -14.92 23.74 3.37
C VAL A 21 -13.70 22.91 2.99
N ILE A 22 -12.52 23.53 3.01
CA ILE A 22 -11.24 22.83 2.94
C ILE A 22 -10.47 23.08 4.23
N GLN A 23 -10.10 22.01 4.94
CA GLN A 23 -9.19 22.09 6.08
C GLN A 23 -7.78 21.69 5.61
N GLY A 24 -6.83 22.62 5.72
CA GLY A 24 -5.45 22.42 5.25
C GLY A 24 -4.39 22.38 6.36
N ASP A 25 -4.74 22.79 7.57
CA ASP A 25 -3.78 22.90 8.68
C ASP A 25 -3.87 21.70 9.62
N GLY A 26 -2.71 21.20 10.05
CA GLY A 26 -2.59 20.09 10.99
C GLY A 26 -3.16 18.75 10.51
N ILE A 27 -3.40 18.56 9.20
CA ILE A 27 -4.03 17.35 8.68
C ILE A 27 -3.06 16.16 8.73
N THR A 28 -3.48 15.12 9.44
CA THR A 28 -2.90 13.77 9.52
C THR A 28 -4.00 12.73 9.33
N HIS A 29 -3.62 11.46 9.10
CA HIS A 29 -4.57 10.34 9.03
C HIS A 29 -5.53 10.29 10.23
N GLU A 30 -5.00 10.48 11.44
CA GLU A 30 -5.78 10.49 12.67
C GLU A 30 -6.73 11.71 12.76
N SER A 31 -6.24 12.90 12.40
CA SER A 31 -7.07 14.11 12.45
C SER A 31 -8.24 14.05 11.46
N ILE A 32 -8.05 13.42 10.29
CA ILE A 32 -9.12 13.26 9.29
C ILE A 32 -10.29 12.48 9.91
N GLY A 33 -10.00 11.38 10.60
CA GLY A 33 -11.02 10.60 11.32
C GLY A 33 -11.78 11.46 12.34
N ARG A 34 -11.05 12.16 13.22
CA ARG A 34 -11.64 13.04 14.25
C ARG A 34 -12.51 14.17 13.66
N ILE A 35 -12.06 14.78 12.57
CA ILE A 35 -12.82 15.84 11.90
C ILE A 35 -14.08 15.26 11.27
N LEU A 36 -13.99 14.11 10.58
CA LEU A 36 -15.16 13.47 9.96
C LEU A 36 -16.19 13.01 11.00
N GLU A 37 -15.75 12.49 12.15
CA GLU A 37 -16.63 12.18 13.28
C GLU A 37 -17.34 13.43 13.78
N THR A 38 -16.62 14.54 13.95
CA THR A 38 -17.20 15.82 14.40
C THR A 38 -18.23 16.34 13.39
N VAL A 39 -17.91 16.29 12.09
CA VAL A 39 -18.81 16.70 11.00
C VAL A 39 -20.10 15.87 11.03
N ALA A 40 -19.98 14.55 11.17
CA ALA A 40 -21.11 13.64 11.24
C ALA A 40 -21.95 13.86 12.51
N GLN A 41 -21.33 14.03 13.68
CA GLN A 41 -22.02 14.29 14.95
C GLN A 41 -22.85 15.58 14.92
N HIS A 42 -22.42 16.58 14.15
CA HIS A 42 -23.17 17.83 13.97
C HIS A 42 -24.19 17.75 12.82
N GLY A 43 -24.41 16.56 12.24
CA GLY A 43 -25.41 16.31 11.21
C GLY A 43 -25.03 16.80 9.82
N TYR A 44 -23.74 17.03 9.53
CA TYR A 44 -23.26 17.44 8.21
C TYR A 44 -22.67 16.26 7.43
N SER A 45 -22.80 16.31 6.11
CA SER A 45 -22.22 15.31 5.20
C SER A 45 -20.71 15.53 5.06
N ALA A 46 -19.96 14.44 4.90
CA ALA A 46 -18.55 14.48 4.49
C ALA A 46 -18.37 15.15 3.10
N ASP A 47 -19.42 15.17 2.26
CA ASP A 47 -19.43 15.89 0.97
C ASP A 47 -19.13 17.39 1.11
N ASN A 48 -19.23 17.92 2.34
CA ASN A 48 -18.95 19.33 2.62
C ASN A 48 -17.46 19.64 2.77
N VAL A 49 -16.60 18.63 2.97
CA VAL A 49 -15.23 18.81 3.45
C VAL A 49 -14.23 18.18 2.50
N ALA A 50 -13.20 18.95 2.15
CA ALA A 50 -11.96 18.46 1.56
C ALA A 50 -10.79 18.68 2.53
N PHE A 51 -9.75 17.87 2.40
CA PHE A 51 -8.55 17.96 3.23
C PHE A 51 -7.33 18.28 2.37
N GLY A 52 -6.60 19.33 2.76
CA GLY A 52 -5.27 19.61 2.24
C GLY A 52 -4.23 19.07 3.20
N GLN A 53 -3.33 18.20 2.72
CA GLN A 53 -2.28 17.62 3.55
C GLN A 53 -0.89 17.97 2.98
N GLY A 54 -0.06 18.60 3.80
CA GLY A 54 1.32 18.97 3.45
C GLY A 54 2.35 17.96 3.97
N GLY A 55 3.20 18.40 4.91
CA GLY A 55 4.32 17.60 5.42
C GLY A 55 3.92 16.24 6.00
N ALA A 56 2.76 16.12 6.63
CA ALA A 56 2.28 14.83 7.13
C ALA A 56 2.03 13.80 6.02
N LEU A 57 1.77 14.23 4.77
CA LEU A 57 1.56 13.33 3.63
C LEU A 57 2.89 12.92 2.99
N LEU A 58 3.82 13.87 2.87
CA LEU A 58 4.98 13.71 2.00
C LEU A 58 6.34 13.73 2.72
N GLN A 59 6.40 14.11 4.00
CA GLN A 59 7.67 14.32 4.72
C GLN A 59 7.80 13.51 6.02
N ILE A 60 6.69 13.24 6.72
CA ILE A 60 6.72 12.50 8.00
C ILE A 60 6.83 10.98 7.78
N VAL A 61 6.60 10.51 6.55
CA VAL A 61 6.81 9.11 6.17
C VAL A 61 8.29 8.80 5.98
N ASN A 62 8.76 7.67 6.53
CA ASN A 62 10.11 7.18 6.37
C ASN A 62 10.12 5.69 5.98
N ARG A 63 11.31 5.18 5.62
CA ARG A 63 11.52 3.81 5.16
C ARG A 63 10.99 2.76 6.14
N ASP A 64 11.14 3.02 7.44
CA ASP A 64 10.81 2.07 8.51
C ASP A 64 9.32 1.97 8.78
N ASN A 65 8.50 2.98 8.42
CA ASN A 65 7.04 2.93 8.58
C ASN A 65 6.41 1.67 7.97
N LEU A 66 6.95 1.18 6.86
CA LEU A 66 6.48 -0.03 6.17
C LEU A 66 7.56 -1.13 6.14
N GLY A 67 8.67 -0.95 6.86
CA GLY A 67 9.76 -1.93 6.93
C GLY A 67 10.44 -2.22 5.59
N PHE A 68 10.48 -1.27 4.63
CA PHE A 68 11.12 -1.50 3.34
C PHE A 68 12.62 -1.80 3.51
N ALA A 69 13.05 -2.93 2.99
CA ALA A 69 14.42 -3.40 3.11
C ALA A 69 14.85 -4.23 1.90
N MET A 70 16.08 -4.02 1.45
CA MET A 70 16.75 -4.91 0.49
C MET A 70 17.72 -5.83 1.24
N LYS A 71 17.72 -7.12 0.91
CA LYS A 71 18.58 -8.16 1.50
C LYS A 71 18.93 -9.18 0.42
N CYS A 72 20.18 -9.63 0.39
CA CYS A 72 20.56 -10.80 -0.39
C CYS A 72 19.94 -12.04 0.27
N SER A 73 19.21 -12.84 -0.51
CA SER A 73 18.57 -14.08 -0.04
C SER A 73 19.22 -15.35 -0.62
N ALA A 74 19.95 -15.24 -1.73
CA ALA A 74 20.68 -16.36 -2.34
C ALA A 74 21.88 -15.87 -3.15
N ALA A 75 22.91 -16.72 -3.26
CA ALA A 75 24.06 -16.51 -4.13
C ALA A 75 24.39 -17.79 -4.90
N GLN A 76 24.78 -17.65 -6.17
CA GLN A 76 25.30 -18.76 -6.95
C GLN A 76 26.81 -18.83 -6.82
N VAL A 77 27.33 -19.94 -6.30
CA VAL A 77 28.78 -20.17 -6.08
C VAL A 77 29.17 -21.48 -6.73
N ALA A 78 30.11 -21.43 -7.68
CA ALA A 78 30.51 -22.59 -8.48
C ALA A 78 29.31 -23.33 -9.14
N GLY A 79 28.37 -22.56 -9.70
CA GLY A 79 27.15 -23.08 -10.34
C GLY A 79 26.03 -23.50 -9.38
N GLN A 80 26.28 -23.56 -8.08
CA GLN A 80 25.30 -24.02 -7.08
C GLN A 80 24.69 -22.84 -6.32
N TRP A 81 23.36 -22.85 -6.18
CA TRP A 81 22.67 -21.88 -5.34
C TRP A 81 22.90 -22.18 -3.86
N ARG A 82 23.20 -21.13 -3.09
CA ARG A 82 23.35 -21.16 -1.64
C ARG A 82 22.43 -20.13 -1.02
N ASP A 83 21.76 -20.53 0.03
CA ASP A 83 20.93 -19.65 0.85
C ASP A 83 21.80 -18.62 1.57
N VAL A 84 21.37 -17.36 1.52
CA VAL A 84 21.98 -16.25 2.25
C VAL A 84 20.89 -15.63 3.11
N PHE A 85 21.17 -15.46 4.40
CA PHE A 85 20.25 -14.75 5.28
C PHE A 85 20.99 -14.17 6.48
N LYS A 86 20.42 -13.11 7.05
CA LYS A 86 20.83 -12.58 8.34
C LYS A 86 19.93 -13.17 9.40
N ASP A 87 20.51 -13.63 10.51
CA ASP A 87 19.78 -14.12 11.68
C ASP A 87 20.48 -13.60 12.95
N PRO A 88 20.19 -12.35 13.38
CA PRO A 88 20.91 -11.74 14.49
C PRO A 88 20.42 -12.27 15.84
N LEU A 89 21.36 -12.69 16.69
CA LEU A 89 21.07 -13.30 17.99
C LEU A 89 20.19 -12.44 18.92
N THR A 90 20.33 -11.11 18.85
CA THR A 90 19.67 -10.16 19.76
C THR A 90 18.35 -9.61 19.23
N ASP A 91 17.95 -9.94 18.01
CA ASP A 91 16.77 -9.34 17.36
C ASP A 91 16.14 -10.29 16.33
N PRO A 92 15.39 -11.31 16.77
CA PRO A 92 14.82 -12.34 15.90
C PRO A 92 13.91 -11.79 14.78
N ASP A 93 13.26 -10.64 15.02
CA ASP A 93 12.38 -9.99 14.04
C ASP A 93 13.14 -9.48 12.81
N LYS A 94 14.47 -9.35 12.91
CA LYS A 94 15.36 -8.96 11.80
C LYS A 94 15.90 -10.13 11.01
N ARG A 95 15.40 -11.35 11.23
CA ARG A 95 15.75 -12.50 10.40
C ARG A 95 15.24 -12.33 8.97
N SER A 96 16.14 -12.41 7.98
CA SER A 96 15.75 -12.29 6.57
C SER A 96 15.34 -13.63 5.97
N LYS A 97 14.49 -13.60 4.93
CA LYS A 97 14.16 -14.80 4.13
C LYS A 97 15.39 -15.29 3.38
N ALA A 98 15.44 -16.59 3.15
CA ALA A 98 16.55 -17.28 2.48
C ALA A 98 16.05 -17.97 1.20
N GLY A 99 16.91 -18.07 0.20
CA GLY A 99 16.66 -18.73 -1.07
C GLY A 99 16.26 -17.80 -2.20
N ARG A 100 15.96 -18.41 -3.34
CA ARG A 100 15.38 -17.73 -4.50
C ARG A 100 13.86 -17.65 -4.29
N LEU A 101 13.32 -16.44 -4.22
CA LEU A 101 11.96 -16.19 -3.78
C LEU A 101 11.07 -15.75 -4.94
N THR A 102 9.78 -16.07 -4.83
CA THR A 102 8.70 -15.48 -5.62
C THR A 102 7.54 -15.06 -4.73
N LEU A 103 6.64 -14.25 -5.28
CA LEU A 103 5.38 -13.86 -4.66
C LEU A 103 4.25 -14.41 -5.51
N LEU A 104 3.43 -15.29 -4.94
CA LEU A 104 2.22 -15.79 -5.56
C LEU A 104 1.01 -14.95 -5.12
N ARG A 105 0.03 -14.82 -6.02
CA ARG A 105 -1.25 -14.16 -5.77
C ARG A 105 -2.43 -15.03 -6.20
N LYS A 106 -3.49 -15.01 -5.38
CA LYS A 106 -4.83 -15.55 -5.71
C LYS A 106 -5.90 -14.61 -5.15
N GLY A 107 -6.57 -13.87 -6.03
CA GLY A 107 -7.42 -12.75 -5.62
C GLY A 107 -6.58 -11.68 -4.91
N ASP A 108 -7.02 -11.25 -3.72
CA ASP A 108 -6.31 -10.29 -2.87
C ASP A 108 -5.34 -10.95 -1.88
N THR A 109 -5.21 -12.28 -1.94
CA THR A 109 -4.31 -13.04 -1.07
C THR A 109 -2.95 -13.20 -1.72
N PHE A 110 -1.89 -13.00 -0.93
CA PHE A 110 -0.50 -13.14 -1.35
C PHE A 110 0.25 -14.15 -0.50
N ALA A 111 1.19 -14.86 -1.11
CA ALA A 111 2.07 -15.81 -0.42
C ALA A 111 3.49 -15.71 -0.99
N THR A 112 4.49 -15.55 -0.12
CA THR A 112 5.91 -15.62 -0.51
C THR A 112 6.37 -17.06 -0.43
N LEU A 113 6.91 -17.60 -1.51
CA LEU A 113 7.45 -18.95 -1.58
C LEU A 113 8.88 -18.92 -2.13
N ARG A 114 9.61 -20.01 -1.92
CA ARG A 114 10.82 -20.26 -2.71
C ARG A 114 10.42 -20.88 -4.04
N ILE A 115 11.18 -20.57 -5.10
CA ILE A 115 10.91 -21.14 -6.43
C ILE A 115 11.30 -22.63 -6.53
N ASP A 116 12.12 -23.12 -5.60
CA ASP A 116 12.50 -24.53 -5.47
C ASP A 116 11.64 -25.28 -4.44
N ASP A 117 10.60 -24.64 -3.89
CA ASP A 117 9.65 -25.28 -2.97
C ASP A 117 8.71 -26.23 -3.75
N PRO A 118 8.55 -27.50 -3.35
CA PRO A 118 7.60 -28.43 -3.98
C PRO A 118 6.15 -27.91 -4.00
N ALA A 119 5.77 -27.03 -3.07
CA ALA A 119 4.45 -26.43 -3.06
C ALA A 119 4.25 -25.38 -4.16
N TYR A 120 5.33 -24.83 -4.75
CA TYR A 120 5.22 -23.84 -5.82
C TYR A 120 4.39 -24.32 -7.02
N PRO A 121 4.69 -25.47 -7.66
CA PRO A 121 3.84 -25.99 -8.74
C PRO A 121 2.42 -26.35 -8.28
N GLU A 122 2.24 -26.81 -7.04
CA GLU A 122 0.91 -27.12 -6.49
C GLU A 122 0.05 -25.85 -6.36
N HIS A 123 0.63 -24.73 -5.93
CA HIS A 123 -0.08 -23.46 -5.86
C HIS A 123 -0.50 -22.99 -7.26
N LEU A 124 0.37 -23.10 -8.26
CA LEU A 124 0.04 -22.74 -9.64
C LEU A 124 -1.14 -23.57 -10.16
N GLN A 125 -1.14 -24.88 -9.92
CA GLN A 125 -2.28 -25.76 -10.24
C GLN A 125 -3.55 -25.39 -9.45
N GLY A 126 -3.40 -24.88 -8.23
CA GLY A 126 -4.46 -24.38 -7.36
C GLY A 126 -5.01 -23.00 -7.75
N GLY A 127 -4.64 -22.46 -8.91
CA GLY A 127 -5.12 -21.18 -9.44
C GLY A 127 -4.40 -19.96 -8.88
N TRP A 128 -3.21 -20.14 -8.29
CA TRP A 128 -2.31 -19.03 -7.98
C TRP A 128 -1.51 -18.64 -9.23
N SER A 129 -1.01 -17.41 -9.24
CA SER A 129 -0.16 -16.87 -10.30
C SER A 129 0.99 -16.06 -9.69
N ASP A 130 2.13 -15.99 -10.38
CA ASP A 130 3.21 -15.09 -9.97
C ASP A 130 2.75 -13.64 -10.04
N ALA A 131 2.93 -12.93 -8.93
CA ALA A 131 2.75 -11.49 -8.82
C ALA A 131 4.01 -10.72 -9.22
N LEU A 132 5.18 -11.37 -9.13
CA LEU A 132 6.43 -10.79 -9.61
C LEU A 132 6.52 -10.93 -11.12
N ARG A 133 7.00 -9.88 -11.78
CA ARG A 133 7.27 -9.86 -13.22
C ARG A 133 8.61 -9.19 -13.46
N SER A 134 9.36 -9.67 -14.45
CA SER A 134 10.58 -9.00 -14.89
C SER A 134 10.22 -7.64 -15.50
N VAL A 135 10.66 -6.57 -14.85
CA VAL A 135 10.45 -5.19 -15.33
C VAL A 135 11.71 -4.60 -15.96
N PHE A 136 12.87 -5.18 -15.63
CA PHE A 136 14.18 -4.76 -16.12
C PHE A 136 15.10 -5.98 -16.20
N GLU A 137 15.83 -6.13 -17.29
CA GLU A 137 16.75 -7.25 -17.53
C GLU A 137 17.92 -6.75 -18.39
N ASP A 138 19.15 -7.08 -17.99
CA ASP A 138 20.39 -6.82 -18.74
C ASP A 138 20.52 -5.40 -19.33
N GLY A 139 20.17 -4.39 -18.53
CA GLY A 139 20.27 -2.99 -18.94
C GLY A 139 19.03 -2.43 -19.65
N GLN A 140 18.01 -3.25 -19.91
CA GLN A 140 16.83 -2.88 -20.67
C GLN A 140 15.58 -2.84 -19.79
N LEU A 141 14.80 -1.77 -19.94
CA LEU A 141 13.46 -1.66 -19.35
C LEU A 141 12.48 -2.49 -20.19
N LEU A 142 11.90 -3.52 -19.57
CA LEU A 142 10.93 -4.43 -20.22
C LEU A 142 9.49 -3.98 -20.02
N VAL A 143 9.22 -3.27 -18.93
CA VAL A 143 7.87 -2.82 -18.54
C VAL A 143 7.91 -1.36 -18.18
N ASP A 144 7.20 -0.54 -18.94
CA ASP A 144 7.02 0.88 -18.71
C ASP A 144 5.53 1.16 -18.46
N ASP A 145 5.09 1.03 -17.21
CA ASP A 145 3.69 1.27 -16.85
C ASP A 145 3.40 2.78 -16.85
N THR A 146 2.33 3.17 -17.53
CA THR A 146 1.79 4.52 -17.42
C THR A 146 1.21 4.78 -16.03
N PHE A 147 1.19 6.05 -15.63
CA PHE A 147 0.55 6.46 -14.37
C PHE A 147 -0.92 6.04 -14.28
N ALA A 148 -1.65 6.00 -15.40
CA ALA A 148 -3.04 5.52 -15.45
C ALA A 148 -3.14 4.02 -15.10
N GLN A 149 -2.24 3.19 -15.62
CA GLN A 149 -2.19 1.75 -15.28
C GLN A 149 -1.78 1.52 -13.82
N VAL A 150 -0.90 2.37 -13.26
CA VAL A 150 -0.60 2.33 -11.81
C VAL A 150 -1.86 2.64 -10.99
N ARG A 151 -2.60 3.70 -11.34
CA ARG A 151 -3.83 4.08 -10.64
C ARG A 151 -4.91 3.02 -10.73
N GLU A 152 -5.08 2.39 -11.88
CA GLU A 152 -6.10 1.34 -12.05
C GLU A 152 -5.81 0.11 -11.16
N ARG A 153 -4.53 -0.26 -10.99
CA ARG A 153 -4.15 -1.36 -10.09
C ARG A 153 -4.33 -1.07 -8.61
N ALA A 154 -4.36 0.20 -8.22
CA ALA A 154 -4.44 0.64 -6.83
C ALA A 154 -5.87 1.02 -6.39
N ARG A 155 -6.86 0.89 -7.28
CA ARG A 155 -8.28 1.06 -6.98
C ARG A 155 -8.84 -0.17 -6.30
#